data_AF-O18819-F1
#
_entry.id   AF-O18819-F1
#
_cell.length_a   1.000
_cell.length_b   1.000
_cell.length_c   1.000
_cell.angle_alpha   90.00
_cell.angle_beta   90.00
_cell.angle_gamma   90.00
#
_symmetry.space_group_name_H-M   'P 1'
#
loop_
_entity.id
_entity.type
_entity.pdbx_description
1 polymer ?
#
loop_
_entity_poly.entity_id
_entity_poly.type
_entity_poly.pdbx_seq_one_letter_code
_entity_poly.pdbx_strand_id
1 'polypeptide(L)' 'CESFNVTGELYWTKVKVNFDNVGAGYLPLLQVATFKGWMDIMYAAVDSRGFEKQPQWEYNLYMYIYFVIFIIFGSIF' A
#
# COMPACT_ATOMS: atom_id res chain seq x y z
N CYS A 1 7.54 2.64 -17.20
CA CYS A 1 7.83 4.05 -16.92
C CYS A 1 9.06 4.51 -17.67
N GLU A 2 10.20 3.84 -17.48
CA GLU A 2 11.50 4.21 -18.10
C GLU A 2 11.45 4.30 -19.63
N SER A 3 10.81 3.34 -20.30
CA SER A 3 10.67 3.35 -21.77
C SER A 3 9.85 4.53 -22.33
N PHE A 4 9.02 5.17 -21.51
CA PHE A 4 8.16 6.28 -21.90
C PHE A 4 8.67 7.63 -21.37
N ASN A 5 9.80 7.65 -20.66
CA ASN A 5 10.35 8.85 -20.03
C ASN A 5 11.16 9.71 -21.03
N VAL A 6 10.54 10.09 -22.16
CA VAL A 6 11.20 10.85 -23.24
C VAL A 6 11.36 12.33 -22.86
N THR A 7 10.42 12.89 -22.10
CA THR A 7 10.42 14.30 -21.66
C THR A 7 11.13 14.53 -20.34
N GLY A 8 11.49 13.46 -19.60
CA GLY A 8 12.06 13.55 -18.26
C GLY A 8 11.05 13.90 -17.16
N GLU A 9 9.76 13.98 -17.47
CA GLU A 9 8.69 14.39 -16.54
C GLU A 9 8.08 13.21 -15.76
N LEU A 10 8.33 11.98 -16.20
CA LEU A 10 7.74 10.78 -15.58
C LEU A 10 8.68 10.21 -14.53
N TYR A 11 8.20 10.14 -13.29
CA TYR A 11 8.91 9.52 -12.18
C TYR A 11 8.15 8.29 -11.67
N TRP A 12 8.90 7.24 -11.39
CA TRP A 12 8.39 6.07 -10.67
C TRP A 12 8.82 6.17 -9.22
N THR A 13 7.96 6.69 -8.36
CA THR A 13 8.23 6.82 -6.93
C THR A 13 7.30 5.92 -6.13
N LYS A 14 7.83 5.35 -5.05
CA LYS A 14 7.06 4.53 -4.12
C LYS A 14 6.30 5.42 -3.14
N VAL A 15 5.20 4.88 -2.61
CA VAL A 15 4.47 5.52 -1.50
C VAL A 15 5.40 5.62 -0.29
N LYS A 16 5.32 6.75 0.44
CA LYS A 16 6.20 7.06 1.59
C LYS A 16 6.13 6.01 2.70
N VAL A 17 4.95 5.42 2.90
CA VAL A 17 4.72 4.33 3.86
C VAL A 17 4.40 3.08 3.05
N ASN A 18 5.22 2.04 3.19
CA ASN A 18 5.14 0.83 2.38
C ASN A 18 5.58 -0.41 3.17
N PHE A 19 5.45 -1.58 2.55
CA PHE A 19 5.77 -2.89 3.15
C PHE A 19 7.05 -3.50 2.56
N ASP A 20 8.01 -2.68 2.11
CA ASP A 20 9.23 -3.18 1.44
C ASP A 20 10.18 -3.92 2.39
N ASN A 21 10.19 -3.54 3.68
CA ASN A 21 11.04 -4.12 4.71
C ASN A 21 10.23 -4.35 5.98
N VAL A 22 10.71 -5.24 6.87
CA VAL A 22 10.05 -5.50 8.17
C VAL A 22 9.90 -4.21 8.99
N GLY A 23 10.96 -3.41 9.09
CA GLY A 23 10.91 -2.11 9.80
C GLY A 23 9.99 -1.09 9.13
N ALA A 24 10.01 -1.03 7.79
CA ALA A 24 9.11 -0.16 7.03
C ALA A 24 7.64 -0.60 7.17
N GLY A 25 7.38 -1.90 7.35
CA GLY A 25 6.07 -2.50 7.53
C GLY A 25 5.46 -2.30 8.93
N TYR A 26 6.26 -2.08 9.98
CA TYR A 26 5.70 -1.75 11.30
C TYR A 26 5.00 -0.39 11.32
N LEU A 27 5.50 0.60 10.58
CA LEU A 27 4.91 1.93 10.51
C LEU A 27 3.48 1.96 9.91
N PRO A 28 3.19 1.32 8.75
CA PRO A 28 1.83 1.22 8.23
C PRO A 28 0.92 0.40 9.13
N LEU A 29 1.41 -0.69 9.74
CA LEU A 29 0.60 -1.46 10.70
C LEU A 29 0.19 -0.61 11.91
N LEU A 30 1.10 0.23 12.42
CA LEU A 30 0.79 1.19 13.48
C LEU A 30 -0.24 2.24 13.04
N GLN A 31 -0.13 2.78 11.82
CA GLN A 31 -1.08 3.75 11.28
C GLN A 31 -2.47 3.16 11.04
N VAL A 32 -2.53 1.91 10.57
CA VAL A 32 -3.77 1.16 10.42
C VAL A 32 -4.40 0.89 11.79
N ALA A 33 -3.62 0.44 12.77
CA ALA A 33 -4.11 0.17 14.13
C ALA A 33 -4.62 1.42 14.86
N THR A 34 -4.10 2.60 14.53
CA THR A 34 -4.53 3.88 15.12
C THR A 34 -5.62 4.59 14.32
N PHE A 35 -6.11 3.99 13.22
CA PHE A 35 -7.10 4.57 12.31
C PHE A 35 -6.74 5.98 11.80
N LYS A 36 -5.44 6.30 11.68
CA LYS A 36 -4.96 7.59 11.15
C LYS A 36 -4.03 7.35 9.97
N GLY A 37 -4.40 7.88 8.80
CA GLY A 37 -3.61 7.70 7.57
C GLY A 37 -3.71 6.30 6.94
N TRP A 38 -4.63 5.46 7.44
CA TRP A 38 -4.81 4.08 6.99
C TRP A 38 -5.40 3.94 5.59
N MET A 39 -6.19 4.93 5.14
CA MET A 39 -6.82 4.93 3.81
C MET A 39 -5.80 4.87 2.68
N ASP A 40 -4.73 5.67 2.75
CA ASP A 40 -3.70 5.72 1.70
C ASP A 40 -2.95 4.38 1.58
N ILE A 41 -2.73 3.71 2.72
CA ILE A 41 -2.11 2.39 2.78
C ILE A 41 -3.06 1.35 2.17
N MET A 42 -4.35 1.41 2.50
CA MET A 42 -5.33 0.47 2.00
C MET A 42 -5.58 0.63 0.51
N TYR A 43 -5.69 1.85 0.00
CA TYR A 43 -5.83 2.09 -1.44
C TYR A 43 -4.61 1.61 -2.22
N ALA A 44 -3.40 1.93 -1.75
CA ALA A 44 -2.17 1.45 -2.39
C ALA A 44 -2.06 -0.09 -2.43
N ALA A 45 -2.56 -0.76 -1.38
CA ALA A 45 -2.56 -2.22 -1.30
C ALA A 45 -3.68 -2.87 -2.15
N VAL A 46 -4.87 -2.30 -2.19
CA VAL A 46 -6.01 -2.81 -2.97
C VAL A 46 -5.79 -2.61 -4.47
N ASP A 47 -5.17 -1.50 -4.86
CA ASP A 47 -4.86 -1.23 -6.26
C ASP A 47 -3.61 -2.00 -6.75
N SER A 48 -2.94 -2.74 -5.84
CA SER A 48 -1.74 -3.50 -6.16
C SER A 48 -2.02 -4.62 -7.16
N ARG A 49 -1.15 -4.74 -8.17
CA ARG A 49 -1.30 -5.70 -9.28
C ARG A 49 -0.22 -6.77 -9.38
N GLY A 50 0.97 -6.45 -8.89
CA GLY A 50 2.15 -7.28 -9.04
C GLY A 50 3.42 -6.44 -8.99
N PHE A 51 4.57 -7.12 -9.06
CA PHE A 51 5.87 -6.48 -8.96
C PHE A 51 6.10 -5.46 -10.09
N GLU A 52 6.42 -4.21 -9.72
CA GLU A 52 6.73 -3.08 -10.63
C GLU A 52 5.67 -2.79 -11.72
N LYS A 53 4.43 -3.22 -11.51
CA LYS A 53 3.30 -2.90 -12.38
C LYS A 53 2.53 -1.72 -11.83
N GLN A 54 2.09 -0.82 -12.72
CA GLN A 54 1.28 0.32 -12.32
C GLN A 54 -0.02 -0.18 -11.67
N PRO A 55 -0.34 0.28 -10.45
CA PRO A 55 -1.60 -0.08 -9.80
C PRO A 55 -2.80 0.26 -10.68
N GLN A 56 -3.85 -0.55 -10.61
CA GLN A 56 -5.14 -0.24 -11.21
C GLN A 56 -6.19 -0.24 -10.13
N TRP A 57 -7.17 0.63 -10.31
CA TRP A 57 -8.28 0.77 -9.39
C TRP A 57 -8.95 -0.58 -9.11
N GLU A 58 -8.99 -0.96 -7.83
CA GLU A 58 -9.67 -2.13 -7.30
C GLU A 58 -9.26 -3.48 -7.91
N TYR A 59 -8.01 -3.63 -8.35
CA TYR A 59 -7.54 -4.90 -8.91
C TYR A 59 -7.51 -6.04 -7.90
N ASN A 60 -7.08 -5.77 -6.66
CA ASN A 60 -6.89 -6.76 -5.60
C ASN A 60 -7.80 -6.50 -4.40
N LEU A 61 -9.12 -6.55 -4.65
CA LEU A 61 -10.19 -6.37 -3.65
C LEU A 61 -10.03 -7.26 -2.41
N TYR A 62 -9.45 -8.47 -2.55
CA TYR A 62 -9.24 -9.38 -1.43
C TYR A 62 -8.28 -8.82 -0.35
N MET A 63 -7.47 -7.81 -0.67
CA MET A 63 -6.60 -7.14 0.31
C MET A 63 -7.38 -6.40 1.40
N TYR A 64 -8.64 -6.02 1.17
CA TYR A 64 -9.50 -5.49 2.24
C TYR A 64 -9.61 -6.47 3.41
N ILE A 65 -9.71 -7.77 3.11
CA ILE A 65 -9.86 -8.82 4.14
C ILE A 65 -8.61 -8.89 5.03
N TYR A 66 -7.42 -8.69 4.45
CA TYR A 66 -6.16 -8.64 5.22
C TYR A 66 -6.19 -7.55 6.28
N PHE A 67 -6.60 -6.32 5.92
CA PHE A 67 -6.69 -5.21 6.88
C PHE A 67 -7.79 -5.41 7.91
N VAL A 68 -8.94 -5.97 7.53
CA VAL A 68 -10.03 -6.28 8.46
C VAL A 68 -9.57 -7.27 9.53
N ILE A 69 -8.90 -8.36 9.14
CA ILE A 69 -8.34 -9.35 10.07
C ILE A 69 -7.29 -8.69 10.98
N PHE A 70 -6.38 -7.90 10.40
CA PHE A 70 -5.36 -7.20 11.17
C PHE A 70 -5.94 -6.22 12.21
N ILE A 71 -6.99 -5.47 11.85
CA ILE A 71 -7.64 -4.55 12.80
C ILE A 71 -8.28 -5.33 13.96
N ILE A 72 -8.95 -6.46 13.67
CA ILE A 72 -9.59 -7.29 14.69
C ILE A 72 -8.55 -7.89 15.65
N PHE A 73 -7.46 -8.46 15.15
CA PHE A 73 -6.47 -9.15 16.01
C PHE A 73 -5.37 -8.25 16.57
N GLY A 74 -5.04 -7.15 15.89
CA GLY A 74 -3.92 -6.28 16.25
C GLY A 74 -4.30 -4.99 16.97
N SER A 75 -5.59 -4.62 16.98
CA SER A 75 -6.07 -3.41 17.68
C SER A 75 -7.07 -3.72 18.80
N ILE A 76 -7.90 -4.76 18.64
CA ILE A 76 -8.97 -5.10 19.61
C ILE A 76 -8.50 -6.14 20.65
N PHE A 77 -7.58 -7.05 20.28
CA PHE A 77 -6.92 -8.01 21.17
C PHE A 77 -5.53 -7.52 21.60
#